data_AF-A0A973GSY2-F1
#
_entry.id   AF-A0A973GSY2-F1
#
_cell.length_a   1.000
_cell.length_b   1.000
_cell.length_c   1.000
_cell.angle_alpha   90.00
_cell.angle_beta   90.00
_cell.angle_gamma   90.00
#
_symmetry.space_group_name_H-M   'P 1'
#
loop_
_entity.id
_entity.type
_entity.pdbx_description
1 polymer ?
#
loop_
_entity_poly.entity_id
_entity_poly.type
_entity_poly.pdbx_seq_one_letter_code
_entity_poly.pdbx_strand_id
1 'polypeptide(L)'
;MVEKAKNIKPGLIIQDINQLPKGKGEILKSNPLNYKTAEEYVKAQGTPVYHGSQIENIKELKIKEKNGSELSGIYLTPDYKVASEYGKVSDTVSFKPTEVTISGKILNVKDYDDLSKVLGFEKYTKEIKKQIPSMVKDKGYDGIKVLNGAEKNEIIVFNENSVKTKSQLISEWNKAQPLKSLVGEAKNQTYYHGTNSTFDNFVKQVKAGVSDKATAQPIFLTNDIKTAKAFSQSNTGRIIETKIAPDTKIFDPMSLIKKGEYIEESSIFSKIKSYFKKDGISSDKADELTRQVFDPFNSYGAIEKPSFQRWL
;
A
#
# COMPACT_ATOMS: atom_id res chain seq x y z
N MET A 1 48.88 -6.84 -14.52
CA MET A 1 48.18 -6.56 -15.80
C MET A 1 46.70 -6.75 -15.57
N VAL A 2 45.89 -5.72 -15.83
CA VAL A 2 44.43 -5.76 -15.65
C VAL A 2 43.82 -5.70 -17.05
N GLU A 3 43.17 -6.80 -17.45
CA GLU A 3 42.43 -6.88 -18.69
C GLU A 3 41.10 -6.14 -18.56
N LYS A 4 40.88 -5.14 -19.43
CA LYS A 4 39.62 -4.41 -19.56
C LYS A 4 38.74 -5.11 -20.60
N ALA A 5 37.54 -5.52 -20.19
CA ALA A 5 36.53 -6.03 -21.12
C ALA A 5 36.07 -4.91 -22.07
N LYS A 6 36.06 -5.25 -23.38
CA LYS A 6 35.65 -4.40 -24.50
C LYS A 6 34.14 -4.42 -24.69
N ASN A 7 33.58 -3.23 -24.96
CA ASN A 7 32.41 -2.93 -25.79
C ASN A 7 31.12 -3.74 -25.60
N ILE A 8 30.18 -3.18 -24.83
CA ILE A 8 28.74 -3.44 -24.96
C ILE A 8 28.09 -2.21 -25.60
N LYS A 9 27.35 -2.42 -26.69
CA LYS A 9 26.65 -1.38 -27.46
C LYS A 9 25.57 -0.68 -26.61
N PRO A 10 25.44 0.66 -26.64
CA PRO A 10 24.31 1.36 -26.05
C PRO A 10 23.08 1.17 -26.96
N GLY A 11 22.03 0.55 -26.43
CA GLY A 11 20.84 0.22 -27.21
C GLY A 11 19.59 0.05 -26.35
N LEU A 12 19.11 1.16 -25.80
CA LEU A 12 17.70 1.61 -25.81
C LEU A 12 17.61 2.83 -24.89
N ILE A 13 17.62 4.02 -25.48
CA ILE A 13 17.24 5.25 -24.78
C ILE A 13 15.72 5.20 -24.68
N ILE A 14 15.19 5.05 -23.46
CA ILE A 14 13.78 5.28 -23.16
C ILE A 14 13.53 6.76 -23.46
N GLN A 15 12.96 7.06 -24.63
CA GLN A 15 12.53 8.40 -24.97
C GLN A 15 11.42 8.85 -24.00
N ASP A 16 11.53 10.12 -23.62
CA ASP A 16 10.60 10.92 -22.82
C ASP A 16 9.14 10.49 -22.88
N ILE A 17 8.64 9.96 -21.76
CA ILE A 17 7.20 9.81 -21.47
C ILE A 17 6.58 11.10 -20.92
N ASN A 18 7.31 12.23 -20.93
CA ASN A 18 6.83 13.52 -20.45
C ASN A 18 5.92 14.27 -21.44
N GLN A 19 5.50 13.64 -22.54
CA GLN A 19 4.53 14.21 -23.48
C GLN A 19 3.41 13.21 -23.77
N LEU A 20 2.51 13.03 -22.80
CA LEU A 20 1.17 12.52 -23.11
C LEU A 20 0.17 13.68 -23.13
N PRO A 21 -0.73 13.70 -24.13
CA PRO A 21 -1.60 14.83 -24.39
C PRO A 21 -2.60 15.02 -23.24
N LYS A 22 -2.91 16.28 -22.92
CA LYS A 22 -4.08 16.69 -22.15
C LYS A 22 -5.35 16.35 -22.95
N GLY A 23 -5.68 15.07 -23.02
CA GLY A 23 -6.85 14.53 -23.72
C GLY A 23 -7.92 14.11 -22.73
N LYS A 24 -9.17 14.55 -22.99
CA LYS A 24 -10.36 14.22 -22.22
C LYS A 24 -10.60 12.69 -22.16
N GLY A 25 -10.78 12.16 -20.95
CA GLY A 25 -11.89 11.22 -20.69
C GLY A 25 -11.65 9.70 -20.78
N GLU A 26 -10.43 9.19 -20.75
CA GLU A 26 -10.21 7.74 -20.52
C GLU A 26 -9.55 7.51 -19.16
N ILE A 27 -10.30 6.92 -18.24
CA ILE A 27 -9.80 6.47 -16.94
C ILE A 27 -9.00 5.19 -17.19
N LEU A 28 -7.70 5.32 -17.37
CA LEU A 28 -6.82 4.16 -17.49
C LEU A 28 -6.51 3.66 -16.08
N LYS A 29 -6.84 2.39 -15.80
CA LYS A 29 -6.31 1.60 -14.69
C LYS A 29 -4.80 1.45 -14.87
N SER A 30 -4.07 2.51 -14.59
CA SER A 30 -2.63 2.60 -14.73
C SER A 30 -1.96 1.78 -13.64
N ASN A 31 -0.96 0.97 -13.99
CA ASN A 31 -0.16 0.23 -13.03
C ASN A 31 0.43 1.18 -11.95
N PRO A 32 0.18 0.98 -10.64
CA PRO A 32 0.67 1.91 -9.62
C PRO A 32 2.20 2.01 -9.56
N LEU A 33 2.93 1.02 -10.11
CA LEU A 33 4.38 1.04 -10.29
C LEU A 33 4.90 2.19 -11.18
N ASN A 34 4.02 2.78 -12.00
CA ASN A 34 4.40 3.87 -12.90
C ASN A 34 4.49 5.23 -12.21
N TYR A 35 4.15 5.33 -10.92
CA TYR A 35 4.04 6.58 -10.18
C TYR A 35 5.06 6.66 -9.05
N LYS A 36 5.73 7.82 -8.91
CA LYS A 36 6.78 8.02 -7.89
C LYS A 36 6.20 8.21 -6.50
N THR A 37 4.98 8.75 -6.41
CA THR A 37 4.29 9.00 -5.14
C THR A 37 2.84 8.51 -5.20
N ALA A 38 2.27 8.24 -4.02
CA ALA A 38 0.87 7.86 -3.90
C ALA A 38 -0.07 8.98 -4.36
N GLU A 39 0.29 10.24 -4.13
CA GLU A 39 -0.47 11.41 -4.55
C GLU A 39 -0.52 11.54 -6.08
N GLU A 40 0.58 11.25 -6.78
CA GLU A 40 0.60 11.19 -8.25
C GLU A 40 -0.32 10.08 -8.77
N TYR A 41 -0.27 8.89 -8.16
CA TYR A 41 -1.15 7.77 -8.52
C TYR A 41 -2.63 8.14 -8.33
N VAL A 42 -2.99 8.71 -7.17
CA VAL A 42 -4.37 9.14 -6.87
C VAL A 42 -4.87 10.16 -7.89
N LYS A 43 -4.08 11.18 -8.20
CA LYS A 43 -4.45 12.20 -9.20
C LYS A 43 -4.64 11.61 -10.60
N ALA A 44 -3.88 10.57 -10.93
CA ALA A 44 -3.99 9.90 -12.22
C ALA A 44 -5.23 9.01 -12.36
N GLN A 45 -5.90 8.64 -11.26
CA GLN A 45 -7.15 7.85 -11.30
C GLN A 45 -8.38 8.67 -11.75
N GLY A 46 -8.21 9.97 -12.01
CA GLY A 46 -9.26 10.84 -12.53
C GLY A 46 -9.71 11.91 -11.54
N THR A 47 -10.74 12.66 -11.94
CA THR A 47 -11.31 13.72 -11.10
C THR A 47 -12.14 13.12 -9.98
N PRO A 48 -11.92 13.52 -8.72
CA PRO A 48 -12.73 13.05 -7.62
C PRO A 48 -14.18 13.52 -7.72
N VAL A 49 -15.08 12.70 -7.20
CA VAL A 49 -16.48 13.00 -6.94
C VAL A 49 -16.79 12.69 -5.47
N TYR A 50 -17.96 13.12 -4.99
CA TYR A 50 -18.29 13.12 -3.58
C TYR A 50 -19.49 12.23 -3.28
N HIS A 51 -19.35 11.42 -2.23
CA HIS A 51 -20.44 10.66 -1.62
C HIS A 51 -20.83 11.30 -0.29
N GLY A 52 -22.08 11.72 -0.16
CA GLY A 52 -22.62 12.17 1.11
C GLY A 52 -23.20 11.02 1.93
N SER A 53 -22.92 11.00 3.24
CA SER A 53 -23.42 9.96 4.13
C SER A 53 -23.46 10.42 5.57
N GLN A 54 -24.42 9.87 6.33
CA GLN A 54 -24.55 10.04 7.77
C GLN A 54 -23.57 9.14 8.57
N ILE A 55 -22.49 8.68 7.95
CA ILE A 55 -21.47 7.83 8.55
C ILE A 55 -20.11 8.49 8.35
N GLU A 56 -19.37 8.67 9.43
CA GLU A 56 -18.01 9.18 9.37
C GLU A 56 -17.03 8.13 8.83
N ASN A 57 -15.99 8.58 8.11
CA ASN A 57 -14.83 7.76 7.76
C ASN A 57 -15.16 6.46 7.01
N ILE A 58 -16.06 6.54 6.01
CA ILE A 58 -16.41 5.39 5.17
C ILE A 58 -15.15 4.85 4.48
N LYS A 59 -14.79 3.61 4.85
CA LYS A 59 -13.65 2.90 4.26
C LYS A 59 -14.01 2.22 2.94
N GLU A 60 -15.26 1.79 2.81
CA GLU A 60 -15.79 1.07 1.66
C GLU A 60 -17.24 1.51 1.39
N LEU A 61 -17.54 1.79 0.13
CA LEU A 61 -18.89 2.08 -0.33
C LEU A 61 -19.52 0.78 -0.82
N LYS A 62 -20.69 0.46 -0.28
CA LYS A 62 -21.48 -0.70 -0.69
C LYS A 62 -22.79 -0.25 -1.31
N ILE A 63 -23.24 -0.97 -2.32
CA ILE A 63 -24.55 -0.83 -2.93
C ILE A 63 -25.56 -1.27 -1.88
N LYS A 64 -26.46 -0.36 -1.53
CA LYS A 64 -27.62 -0.67 -0.71
C LYS A 64 -28.80 -0.89 -1.63
N GLU A 65 -29.54 -1.98 -1.43
CA GLU A 65 -30.84 -2.12 -2.05
C GLU A 65 -31.75 -0.98 -1.57
N LYS A 66 -32.30 -0.26 -2.53
CA LYS A 66 -33.25 0.83 -2.25
C LYS A 66 -34.67 0.31 -2.42
N ASN A 67 -35.47 0.47 -1.38
CA ASN A 67 -36.92 0.29 -1.47
C ASN A 67 -37.55 1.57 -2.05
N GLY A 68 -38.43 1.45 -3.05
CA GLY A 68 -39.18 2.59 -3.59
C GLY A 68 -38.76 3.05 -5.00
N SER A 69 -38.66 4.36 -5.22
CA SER A 69 -38.46 5.02 -6.53
C SER A 69 -36.99 5.21 -6.96
N GLU A 70 -36.02 4.96 -6.07
CA GLU A 70 -34.56 5.15 -6.33
C GLU A 70 -33.81 3.90 -6.79
N LEU A 71 -32.88 4.03 -7.74
CA LEU A 71 -32.07 2.92 -8.22
C LEU A 71 -31.18 2.37 -7.09
N SER A 72 -30.90 1.06 -7.11
CA SER A 72 -29.92 0.49 -6.20
C SER A 72 -28.53 0.77 -6.74
N GLY A 73 -27.73 1.55 -6.02
CA GLY A 73 -26.39 1.96 -6.46
C GLY A 73 -25.68 2.85 -5.45
N ILE A 74 -24.44 3.21 -5.77
CA ILE A 74 -23.66 4.21 -5.04
C ILE A 74 -23.92 5.57 -5.70
N TYR A 75 -24.55 6.47 -4.96
CA TYR A 75 -24.87 7.83 -5.40
C TYR A 75 -23.70 8.77 -5.15
N LEU A 76 -23.29 9.49 -6.18
CA LEU A 76 -22.13 10.38 -6.21
C LEU A 76 -22.49 11.67 -6.95
N THR A 77 -21.82 12.76 -6.60
CA THR A 77 -21.96 14.05 -7.28
C THR A 77 -20.62 14.77 -7.37
N PRO A 78 -20.32 15.50 -8.46
CA PRO A 78 -19.15 16.37 -8.51
C PRO A 78 -19.29 17.62 -7.61
N ASP A 79 -20.50 17.93 -7.12
CA ASP A 79 -20.74 19.09 -6.26
C ASP A 79 -20.62 18.72 -4.78
N TYR A 80 -19.55 19.21 -4.15
CA TYR A 80 -19.29 18.99 -2.73
C TYR A 80 -20.44 19.49 -1.83
N LYS A 81 -21.09 20.60 -2.19
CA LYS A 81 -22.19 21.16 -1.37
C LYS A 81 -23.40 20.25 -1.42
N VAL A 82 -23.76 19.75 -2.61
CA VAL A 82 -24.84 18.77 -2.77
C VAL A 82 -24.55 17.52 -1.95
N ALA A 83 -23.34 16.95 -2.04
CA ALA A 83 -22.97 15.79 -1.23
C ALA A 83 -23.00 16.08 0.28
N SER A 84 -22.70 17.32 0.70
CA SER A 84 -22.69 17.68 2.12
C SER A 84 -24.09 17.66 2.75
N GLU A 85 -25.14 17.93 1.97
CA GLU A 85 -26.52 17.87 2.46
C GLU A 85 -26.90 16.46 2.95
N TYR A 86 -26.40 15.42 2.28
CA TYR A 86 -26.58 14.01 2.68
C TYR A 86 -25.73 13.59 3.88
N GLY A 87 -24.78 14.42 4.29
CA GLY A 87 -23.98 14.21 5.50
C GLY A 87 -24.65 14.68 6.79
N LYS A 88 -25.77 15.43 6.68
CA LYS A 88 -26.48 15.99 7.84
C LYS A 88 -27.24 14.91 8.60
N VAL A 89 -26.95 14.80 9.89
CA VAL A 89 -27.67 13.94 10.85
C VAL A 89 -28.66 14.77 11.66
N SER A 90 -28.27 16.00 12.01
CA SER A 90 -29.08 17.00 12.70
C SER A 90 -28.61 18.41 12.31
N ASP A 91 -29.25 19.46 12.83
CA ASP A 91 -28.82 20.85 12.64
C ASP A 91 -27.39 21.15 13.13
N THR A 92 -26.87 20.30 14.02
CA THR A 92 -25.55 20.49 14.66
C THR A 92 -24.54 19.39 14.31
N VAL A 93 -24.98 18.28 13.72
CA VAL A 93 -24.13 17.14 13.37
C VAL A 93 -24.19 16.92 11.87
N SER A 94 -23.06 17.13 11.20
CA SER A 94 -22.87 16.84 9.78
C SER A 94 -21.52 16.19 9.54
N PHE A 95 -21.51 15.12 8.75
CA PHE A 95 -20.27 14.51 8.28
C PHE A 95 -19.82 15.12 6.96
N LYS A 96 -18.50 15.15 6.74
CA LYS A 96 -17.94 15.60 5.47
C LYS A 96 -18.19 14.54 4.39
N PRO A 97 -18.47 14.95 3.15
CA PRO A 97 -18.52 14.03 2.02
C PRO A 97 -17.24 13.21 1.88
N THR A 98 -17.39 11.95 1.52
CA THR A 98 -16.28 11.06 1.19
C THR A 98 -15.86 11.31 -0.26
N GLU A 99 -14.60 11.66 -0.46
CA GLU A 99 -14.00 11.82 -1.79
C GLU A 99 -13.65 10.46 -2.40
N VAL A 100 -14.13 10.21 -3.62
CA VAL A 100 -13.90 8.98 -4.35
C VAL A 100 -13.58 9.22 -5.82
N THR A 101 -12.90 8.26 -6.43
CA THR A 101 -12.66 8.19 -7.86
C THR A 101 -13.48 7.06 -8.45
N ILE A 102 -13.86 7.21 -9.72
CA ILE A 102 -14.57 6.17 -10.48
C ILE A 102 -13.58 5.64 -11.52
N SER A 103 -13.26 4.35 -11.45
CA SER A 103 -12.40 3.67 -12.44
C SER A 103 -13.17 2.99 -13.57
N GLY A 104 -14.50 2.92 -13.44
CA GLY A 104 -15.41 2.30 -14.39
C GLY A 104 -15.91 3.25 -15.47
N LYS A 105 -16.48 2.68 -16.55
CA LYS A 105 -17.11 3.47 -17.63
C LYS A 105 -18.48 3.95 -17.19
N ILE A 106 -18.77 5.24 -17.35
CA ILE A 106 -20.06 5.83 -16.97
C ILE A 106 -20.86 6.22 -18.22
N LEU A 107 -22.09 5.75 -18.30
CA LEU A 107 -23.03 6.10 -19.35
C LEU A 107 -23.64 7.47 -19.07
N ASN A 108 -23.38 8.45 -19.92
CA ASN A 108 -24.00 9.77 -19.81
C ASN A 108 -25.40 9.77 -20.45
N VAL A 109 -26.39 10.23 -19.70
CA VAL A 109 -27.76 10.46 -20.19
C VAL A 109 -28.21 11.86 -19.79
N LYS A 110 -29.06 12.48 -20.61
CA LYS A 110 -29.56 13.83 -20.32
C LYS A 110 -30.47 13.81 -19.10
N ASP A 111 -31.39 12.85 -19.05
CA ASP A 111 -32.39 12.62 -18.00
C ASP A 111 -32.73 11.12 -17.93
N TYR A 112 -33.63 10.75 -17.02
CA TYR A 112 -34.06 9.36 -16.84
C TYR A 112 -34.89 8.84 -18.03
N ASP A 113 -35.57 9.71 -18.77
CA ASP A 113 -36.37 9.30 -19.93
C ASP A 113 -35.47 8.84 -21.08
N ASP A 114 -34.29 9.43 -21.22
CA ASP A 114 -33.29 9.01 -22.20
C ASP A 114 -32.71 7.60 -21.94
N LEU A 115 -32.84 7.05 -20.72
CA LEU A 115 -32.43 5.67 -20.44
C LEU A 115 -33.23 4.67 -21.29
N SER A 116 -34.51 4.96 -21.56
CA SER A 116 -35.37 4.09 -22.38
C SER A 116 -34.80 3.88 -23.79
N LYS A 117 -34.33 4.96 -24.41
CA LYS A 117 -33.73 4.97 -25.75
C LYS A 117 -32.39 4.25 -25.79
N VAL A 118 -31.56 4.48 -24.78
CA VAL A 118 -30.21 3.90 -24.74
C VAL A 118 -30.25 2.42 -24.36
N LEU A 119 -31.09 2.06 -23.39
CA LEU A 119 -31.22 0.71 -22.84
C LEU A 119 -32.24 -0.18 -23.58
N GLY A 120 -33.13 0.41 -24.38
CA GLY A 120 -34.06 -0.32 -25.24
C GLY A 120 -35.29 -0.86 -24.51
N PHE A 121 -35.86 -0.08 -23.58
CA PHE A 121 -37.12 -0.42 -22.91
C PHE A 121 -38.20 0.61 -23.22
N GLU A 122 -39.47 0.19 -23.32
CA GLU A 122 -40.57 1.07 -23.71
C GLU A 122 -41.05 2.00 -22.60
N LYS A 123 -41.06 1.52 -21.34
CA LYS A 123 -41.59 2.26 -20.19
C LYS A 123 -40.74 2.08 -18.94
N TYR A 124 -40.52 3.17 -18.21
CA TYR A 124 -39.87 3.13 -16.90
C TYR A 124 -40.83 2.58 -15.84
N THR A 125 -40.75 1.26 -15.58
CA THR A 125 -41.53 0.58 -14.54
C THR A 125 -40.65 0.18 -13.35
N LYS A 126 -41.28 -0.27 -12.25
CA LYS A 126 -40.57 -0.77 -11.07
C LYS A 126 -39.73 -2.02 -11.41
N GLU A 127 -40.20 -2.84 -12.33
CA GLU A 127 -39.52 -4.04 -12.81
C GLU A 127 -38.32 -3.68 -13.67
N ILE A 128 -38.47 -2.76 -14.64
CA ILE A 128 -37.37 -2.27 -15.47
C ILE A 128 -36.29 -1.64 -14.62
N LYS A 129 -36.68 -0.84 -13.63
CA LYS A 129 -35.76 -0.19 -12.70
C LYS A 129 -34.81 -1.17 -11.98
N LYS A 130 -35.30 -2.36 -11.62
CA LYS A 130 -34.46 -3.43 -11.03
C LYS A 130 -33.46 -4.02 -12.04
N GLN A 131 -33.77 -3.96 -13.33
CA GLN A 131 -32.95 -4.49 -14.41
C GLN A 131 -31.92 -3.48 -14.93
N ILE A 132 -32.12 -2.17 -14.70
CA ILE A 132 -31.20 -1.11 -15.16
C ILE A 132 -29.73 -1.39 -14.83
N PRO A 133 -29.35 -1.80 -13.60
CA PRO A 133 -27.96 -2.15 -13.30
C PRO A 133 -27.38 -3.22 -14.24
N SER A 134 -28.16 -4.27 -14.56
CA SER A 134 -27.75 -5.31 -15.51
C SER A 134 -27.67 -4.76 -16.93
N MET A 135 -28.68 -4.02 -17.38
CA MET A 135 -28.71 -3.47 -18.74
C MET A 135 -27.55 -2.50 -19.02
N VAL A 136 -27.18 -1.68 -18.02
CA VAL A 136 -26.03 -0.78 -18.09
C VAL A 136 -24.73 -1.58 -18.17
N LYS A 137 -24.61 -2.64 -17.36
CA LYS A 137 -23.47 -3.56 -17.38
C LYS A 137 -23.34 -4.33 -18.71
N ASP A 138 -24.44 -4.79 -19.28
CA ASP A 138 -24.46 -5.52 -20.56
C ASP A 138 -24.00 -4.64 -21.73
N LYS A 139 -24.09 -3.31 -21.58
CA LYS A 139 -23.52 -2.32 -22.52
C LYS A 139 -22.08 -1.93 -22.20
N GLY A 140 -21.44 -2.57 -21.23
CA GLY A 140 -20.05 -2.33 -20.86
C GLY A 140 -19.83 -1.09 -20.00
N TYR A 141 -20.86 -0.63 -19.28
CA TYR A 141 -20.78 0.49 -18.34
C TYR A 141 -20.94 0.01 -16.89
N ASP A 142 -20.32 0.72 -15.96
CA ASP A 142 -20.37 0.45 -14.53
C ASP A 142 -21.41 1.31 -13.80
N GLY A 143 -22.00 2.29 -14.48
CA GLY A 143 -22.92 3.26 -13.89
C GLY A 143 -23.49 4.23 -14.92
N ILE A 144 -24.32 5.15 -14.43
CA ILE A 144 -24.94 6.22 -15.21
C ILE A 144 -24.62 7.58 -14.62
N LYS A 145 -24.60 8.62 -15.46
CA LYS A 145 -24.57 10.03 -15.06
C LYS A 145 -25.76 10.74 -15.70
N VAL A 146 -26.63 11.31 -14.86
CA VAL A 146 -27.84 12.01 -15.28
C VAL A 146 -27.59 13.53 -15.20
N LEU A 147 -27.49 14.18 -16.36
CA LEU A 147 -27.07 15.59 -16.43
C LEU A 147 -28.12 16.54 -15.84
N ASN A 148 -29.40 16.28 -16.12
CA ASN A 148 -30.56 17.05 -15.65
C ASN A 148 -31.36 16.30 -14.57
N GLY A 149 -30.69 15.49 -13.75
CA GLY A 149 -31.31 14.82 -12.61
C GLY A 149 -31.85 15.81 -11.55
N ALA A 150 -32.60 15.28 -10.58
CA ALA A 150 -33.13 16.06 -9.46
C ALA A 150 -32.02 16.86 -8.74
N GLU A 151 -30.83 16.29 -8.71
CA GLU A 151 -29.59 16.95 -8.32
C GLU A 151 -28.68 16.99 -9.55
N LYS A 152 -28.56 18.16 -10.18
CA LYS A 152 -27.78 18.37 -11.40
C LYS A 152 -26.45 17.60 -11.36
N ASN A 153 -26.22 16.73 -12.34
CA ASN A 153 -25.05 15.84 -12.43
C ASN A 153 -24.96 14.69 -11.40
N GLU A 154 -26.09 14.07 -11.07
CA GLU A 154 -26.14 12.82 -10.31
C GLU A 154 -25.40 11.70 -11.04
N ILE A 155 -24.56 10.96 -10.31
CA ILE A 155 -23.85 9.77 -10.81
C ILE A 155 -24.25 8.58 -9.93
N ILE A 156 -24.69 7.49 -10.56
CA ILE A 156 -25.08 6.26 -9.89
C ILE A 156 -24.20 5.13 -10.39
N VAL A 157 -23.42 4.52 -9.50
CA VAL A 157 -22.51 3.42 -9.83
C VAL A 157 -23.11 2.09 -9.35
N PHE A 158 -23.16 1.10 -10.25
CA PHE A 158 -23.73 -0.23 -10.04
C PHE A 158 -22.67 -1.31 -9.80
N ASN A 159 -21.39 -0.96 -9.87
CA ASN A 159 -20.26 -1.84 -9.56
C ASN A 159 -19.40 -1.21 -8.45
N GLU A 160 -19.47 -1.76 -7.24
CA GLU A 160 -18.71 -1.28 -6.08
C GLU A 160 -17.20 -1.21 -6.33
N ASN A 161 -16.66 -2.19 -7.09
CA ASN A 161 -15.23 -2.26 -7.41
C ASN A 161 -14.76 -1.10 -8.30
N SER A 162 -15.69 -0.43 -8.97
CA SER A 162 -15.41 0.71 -9.84
C SER A 162 -15.30 2.01 -9.06
N VAL A 163 -15.60 2.05 -7.76
CA VAL A 163 -15.46 3.22 -6.89
C VAL A 163 -14.34 2.99 -5.88
N LYS A 164 -13.42 3.96 -5.78
CA LYS A 164 -12.28 3.88 -4.85
C LYS A 164 -12.13 5.16 -4.06
N THR A 165 -12.01 5.04 -2.75
CA THR A 165 -11.61 6.15 -1.88
C THR A 165 -10.12 6.45 -2.05
N LYS A 166 -9.71 7.67 -1.68
CA LYS A 166 -8.29 8.04 -1.65
C LYS A 166 -7.43 7.06 -0.83
N SER A 167 -7.94 6.58 0.31
CA SER A 167 -7.20 5.65 1.17
C SER A 167 -7.03 4.27 0.51
N GLN A 168 -8.03 3.78 -0.22
CA GLN A 168 -7.92 2.54 -0.99
C GLN A 168 -6.87 2.66 -2.10
N LEU A 169 -6.87 3.77 -2.84
CA LEU A 169 -5.86 4.02 -3.88
C LEU A 169 -4.43 4.12 -3.31
N ILE A 170 -4.25 4.82 -2.20
CA ILE A 170 -2.95 4.86 -1.51
C ILE A 170 -2.52 3.46 -1.08
N SER A 171 -3.46 2.63 -0.60
CA SER A 171 -3.15 1.25 -0.24
C SER A 171 -2.76 0.39 -1.44
N GLU A 172 -3.41 0.54 -2.59
CA GLU A 172 -3.05 -0.14 -3.84
C GLU A 172 -1.66 0.28 -4.32
N TRP A 173 -1.35 1.57 -4.29
CA TRP A 173 -0.03 2.07 -4.64
C TRP A 173 1.05 1.50 -3.73
N ASN A 174 0.86 1.58 -2.40
CA ASN A 174 1.80 1.03 -1.42
C ASN A 174 2.04 -0.47 -1.60
N LYS A 175 0.99 -1.25 -1.88
CA LYS A 175 1.08 -2.71 -2.12
C LYS A 175 1.82 -3.04 -3.42
N ALA A 176 1.70 -2.18 -4.43
CA ALA A 176 2.35 -2.39 -5.70
C ALA A 176 3.84 -2.02 -5.67
N GLN A 177 4.24 -1.07 -4.82
CA GLN A 177 5.65 -0.71 -4.73
C GLN A 177 6.50 -1.93 -4.32
N PRO A 178 7.61 -2.22 -5.03
CA PRO A 178 8.58 -3.19 -4.53
C PRO A 178 9.05 -2.72 -3.15
N LEU A 179 9.43 -3.66 -2.27
CA LEU A 179 9.96 -3.49 -0.89
C LEU A 179 11.05 -2.41 -0.64
N LYS A 180 11.36 -1.53 -1.61
CA LYS A 180 12.24 -0.36 -1.51
C LYS A 180 11.97 0.54 -0.30
N SER A 181 10.81 0.49 0.36
CA SER A 181 10.54 1.35 1.52
C SER A 181 11.15 0.83 2.84
N LEU A 182 11.47 -0.47 2.96
CA LEU A 182 12.17 -1.02 4.16
C LEU A 182 13.58 -1.51 3.87
N VAL A 183 13.89 -1.65 2.59
CA VAL A 183 15.23 -1.95 2.10
C VAL A 183 15.84 -0.64 1.64
N GLY A 184 16.46 0.06 2.57
CA GLY A 184 17.28 1.22 2.23
C GLY A 184 18.49 0.78 1.40
N GLU A 185 18.88 1.59 0.44
CA GLU A 185 20.27 1.54 -0.07
C GLU A 185 21.19 1.82 1.12
N ALA A 186 22.24 1.01 1.27
CA ALA A 186 23.26 1.28 2.26
C ALA A 186 23.78 2.71 2.02
N LYS A 187 23.46 3.62 2.95
CA LYS A 187 24.06 4.96 2.92
C LYS A 187 25.58 4.80 2.89
N ASN A 188 26.27 5.69 2.20
CA ASN A 188 27.73 5.75 2.18
C ASN A 188 28.28 6.15 3.57
N GLN A 189 28.05 5.28 4.54
CA GLN A 189 28.33 5.44 5.95
C GLN A 189 28.99 4.16 6.43
N THR A 190 29.82 4.30 7.45
CA THR A 190 30.46 3.17 8.11
C THR A 190 29.44 2.42 8.97
N TYR A 191 29.44 1.10 8.86
CA TYR A 191 28.68 0.22 9.75
C TYR A 191 29.65 -0.58 10.62
N TYR A 192 29.17 -1.00 11.77
CA TYR A 192 29.88 -1.80 12.75
C TYR A 192 29.05 -3.05 13.04
N HIS A 193 29.72 -4.18 13.24
CA HIS A 193 29.11 -5.34 13.85
C HIS A 193 30.01 -5.90 14.95
N GLY A 194 29.38 -6.40 16.01
CA GLY A 194 30.07 -7.15 17.05
C GLY A 194 30.43 -8.54 16.54
N THR A 195 31.60 -9.03 16.93
CA THR A 195 32.01 -10.40 16.68
C THR A 195 32.48 -11.06 17.96
N ASN A 196 32.36 -12.38 18.03
CA ASN A 196 32.99 -13.15 19.10
C ASN A 196 34.50 -13.29 18.82
N SER A 197 35.25 -13.79 19.81
CA SER A 197 36.71 -13.91 19.74
C SER A 197 37.24 -14.87 18.66
N THR A 198 36.38 -15.60 17.97
CA THR A 198 36.74 -16.60 16.95
C THR A 198 36.26 -16.23 15.54
N PHE A 199 35.80 -15.00 15.34
CA PHE A 199 35.34 -14.55 14.03
C PHE A 199 36.52 -14.14 13.14
N ASP A 200 36.97 -15.07 12.30
CA ASP A 200 38.03 -14.80 11.32
C ASP A 200 37.48 -14.41 9.93
N ASN A 201 36.26 -14.81 9.59
CA ASN A 201 35.61 -14.53 8.31
C ASN A 201 34.08 -14.64 8.40
N PHE A 202 33.34 -13.98 7.50
CA PHE A 202 31.90 -14.22 7.24
C PHE A 202 31.67 -15.58 6.57
N VAL A 203 32.20 -16.66 7.13
CA VAL A 203 31.86 -18.01 6.66
C VAL A 203 30.54 -18.36 7.31
N LYS A 204 29.59 -18.91 6.54
CA LYS A 204 28.45 -19.64 7.10
C LYS A 204 28.99 -20.55 8.19
N GLN A 205 28.71 -20.25 9.46
CA GLN A 205 29.05 -21.17 10.55
C GLN A 205 28.15 -22.39 10.43
N VAL A 206 28.56 -23.35 9.61
CA VAL A 206 28.07 -24.72 9.71
C VAL A 206 28.91 -25.33 10.82
N LYS A 207 28.38 -25.39 12.04
CA LYS A 207 29.02 -26.19 13.10
C LYS A 207 29.15 -27.62 12.58
N ALA A 208 30.36 -28.17 12.56
CA ALA A 208 30.56 -29.58 12.31
C ALA A 208 29.72 -30.39 13.31
N GLY A 209 28.74 -31.15 12.81
CA GLY A 209 27.83 -31.97 13.62
C GLY A 209 26.40 -31.43 13.79
N VAL A 210 26.08 -30.24 13.27
CA VAL A 210 24.69 -29.75 13.19
C VAL A 210 24.21 -29.98 11.76
N SER A 211 23.12 -30.74 11.60
CA SER A 211 22.50 -31.05 10.29
C SER A 211 22.43 -29.82 9.38
N ASP A 212 22.54 -30.01 8.06
CA ASP A 212 22.57 -29.00 6.97
C ASP A 212 21.44 -27.93 6.96
N LYS A 213 20.57 -27.93 7.98
CA LYS A 213 19.56 -26.92 8.28
C LYS A 213 20.03 -25.82 9.24
N ALA A 214 21.33 -25.64 9.47
CA ALA A 214 21.85 -24.50 10.22
C ALA A 214 21.51 -23.20 9.45
N THR A 215 20.42 -22.56 9.85
CA THR A 215 19.91 -21.31 9.29
C THR A 215 21.00 -20.25 9.40
N ALA A 216 21.33 -19.62 8.27
CA ALA A 216 22.25 -18.48 8.25
C ALA A 216 21.73 -17.43 9.25
N GLN A 217 22.49 -17.21 10.33
CA GLN A 217 22.16 -16.13 11.26
C GLN A 217 22.42 -14.80 10.56
N PRO A 218 21.52 -13.81 10.65
CA PRO A 218 21.78 -12.53 10.07
C PRO A 218 22.91 -11.81 10.81
N ILE A 219 23.61 -10.96 10.06
CA ILE A 219 24.64 -10.08 10.59
C ILE A 219 23.94 -8.78 11.00
N PHE A 220 24.08 -8.43 12.27
CA PHE A 220 23.55 -7.17 12.80
C PHE A 220 24.56 -6.06 12.54
N LEU A 221 24.13 -5.07 11.77
CA LEU A 221 24.94 -3.91 11.41
C LEU A 221 24.32 -2.68 12.06
N THR A 222 25.15 -1.83 12.65
CA THR A 222 24.74 -0.55 13.24
C THR A 222 25.74 0.53 12.84
N ASN A 223 25.29 1.77 12.70
CA ASN A 223 26.19 2.91 12.50
C ASN A 223 26.71 3.50 13.83
N ASP A 224 26.30 2.94 14.99
CA ASP A 224 26.81 3.31 16.30
C ASP A 224 27.75 2.22 16.86
N ILE A 225 29.01 2.58 17.04
CA ILE A 225 30.04 1.71 17.61
C ILE A 225 29.70 1.26 19.05
N LYS A 226 28.99 2.09 19.84
CA LYS A 226 28.60 1.71 21.21
C LYS A 226 27.55 0.61 21.19
N THR A 227 26.56 0.73 20.30
CA THR A 227 25.58 -0.32 20.04
C THR A 227 26.26 -1.61 19.57
N ALA A 228 27.23 -1.52 18.65
CA ALA A 228 27.98 -2.71 18.19
C ALA A 228 28.76 -3.38 19.35
N LYS A 229 29.33 -2.58 20.26
CA LYS A 229 30.00 -3.10 21.47
C LYS A 229 29.05 -3.85 22.38
N ALA A 230 27.86 -3.30 22.62
CA ALA A 230 26.82 -3.97 23.40
C ALA A 230 26.41 -5.31 22.79
N PHE A 231 26.42 -5.42 21.46
CA PHE A 231 26.13 -6.67 20.76
C PHE A 231 27.29 -7.66 20.67
N SER A 232 28.55 -7.26 20.91
CA SER A 232 29.70 -8.18 20.76
C SER A 232 29.79 -9.25 21.84
N GLN A 233 28.95 -9.19 22.89
CA GLN A 233 28.69 -10.19 23.95
C GLN A 233 29.90 -10.83 24.67
N SER A 234 31.15 -10.48 24.34
CA SER A 234 32.33 -10.92 25.08
C SER A 234 33.24 -9.74 25.40
N ASN A 235 33.88 -9.80 26.57
CA ASN A 235 34.95 -8.87 26.96
C ASN A 235 36.16 -8.92 26.00
N THR A 236 36.17 -9.90 25.09
CA THR A 236 37.17 -10.15 24.05
C THR A 236 36.65 -9.90 22.63
N GLY A 237 35.40 -9.43 22.50
CA GLY A 237 34.73 -9.27 21.22
C GLY A 237 35.41 -8.18 20.41
N ARG A 238 35.68 -8.47 19.13
CA ARG A 238 36.19 -7.45 18.21
C ARG A 238 35.01 -6.72 17.60
N ILE A 239 35.14 -5.40 17.45
CA ILE A 239 34.23 -4.62 16.63
C ILE A 239 34.84 -4.51 15.25
N ILE A 240 34.12 -5.00 14.26
CA ILE A 240 34.55 -4.92 12.87
C ILE A 240 33.86 -3.72 12.24
N GLU A 241 34.69 -2.82 11.72
CA GLU A 241 34.24 -1.78 10.81
C GLU A 241 33.98 -2.39 9.43
N THR A 242 32.76 -2.26 8.93
CA THR A 242 32.35 -2.77 7.62
C THR A 242 31.86 -1.61 6.76
N LYS A 243 32.48 -1.46 5.59
CA LYS A 243 31.95 -0.63 4.52
C LYS A 243 31.08 -1.50 3.62
N ILE A 244 29.82 -1.08 3.48
CA ILE A 244 28.84 -1.79 2.69
C ILE A 244 28.75 -1.10 1.33
N ALA A 245 28.66 -1.88 0.24
CA ALA A 245 28.51 -1.32 -1.09
C ALA A 245 27.20 -0.51 -1.15
N PRO A 246 27.17 0.70 -1.78
CA PRO A 246 26.00 1.57 -1.75
C PRO A 246 24.70 0.92 -2.27
N ASP A 247 24.82 -0.03 -3.18
CA ASP A 247 23.72 -0.79 -3.78
C ASP A 247 23.25 -1.98 -2.92
N THR A 248 23.90 -2.21 -1.78
CA THR A 248 23.51 -3.29 -0.86
C THR A 248 22.18 -2.95 -0.21
N LYS A 249 21.31 -3.96 -0.21
CA LYS A 249 19.96 -3.92 0.34
C LYS A 249 19.98 -4.27 1.83
N ILE A 250 19.67 -3.30 2.71
CA ILE A 250 19.63 -3.51 4.16
C ILE A 250 18.18 -3.41 4.65
N PHE A 251 17.70 -4.47 5.32
CA PHE A 251 16.42 -4.42 6.02
C PHE A 251 16.58 -3.67 7.34
N ASP A 252 15.88 -2.55 7.50
CA ASP A 252 15.83 -1.80 8.75
C ASP A 252 14.53 -2.08 9.50
N PRO A 253 14.52 -2.98 10.51
CA PRO A 253 13.32 -3.25 11.29
C PRO A 253 12.84 -2.03 12.08
N MET A 254 13.72 -1.05 12.38
CA MET A 254 13.35 0.16 13.11
C MET A 254 12.48 1.09 12.28
N SER A 255 12.53 1.00 10.95
CA SER A 255 11.63 1.73 10.06
C SER A 255 10.14 1.33 10.22
N LEU A 256 9.86 0.20 10.89
CA LEU A 256 8.50 -0.24 11.24
C LEU A 256 7.96 0.41 12.54
N ILE A 257 8.81 1.19 13.22
CA ILE A 257 8.51 1.83 14.50
C ILE A 257 8.35 3.32 14.27
N LYS A 258 7.21 3.91 14.69
CA LYS A 258 7.03 5.36 14.58
C LYS A 258 7.93 6.06 15.60
N LYS A 259 8.49 7.21 15.24
CA LYS A 259 9.28 8.04 16.16
C LYS A 259 8.45 8.36 17.42
N GLY A 260 8.98 8.03 18.61
CA GLY A 260 8.31 8.20 19.90
C GLY A 260 7.33 7.09 20.28
N GLU A 261 7.20 6.06 19.47
CA GLU A 261 6.40 4.87 19.80
C GLU A 261 7.21 3.93 20.71
N TYR A 262 6.74 3.71 21.94
CA TYR A 262 7.24 2.62 22.76
C TYR A 262 6.63 1.31 22.26
N ILE A 263 7.48 0.33 21.97
CA ILE A 263 7.04 -0.98 21.49
C ILE A 263 7.73 -2.04 22.35
N GLU A 264 6.91 -2.89 22.98
CA GLU A 264 7.41 -4.09 23.63
C GLU A 264 8.05 -5.03 22.59
N GLU A 265 9.12 -5.72 22.96
CA GLU A 265 9.86 -6.62 22.05
C GLU A 265 8.91 -7.58 21.29
N SER A 266 7.97 -8.22 21.98
CA SER A 266 6.92 -9.10 21.43
C SER A 266 6.07 -8.42 20.34
N SER A 267 5.89 -7.12 20.43
CA SER A 267 5.14 -6.30 19.47
C SER A 267 5.97 -5.98 18.23
N ILE A 268 7.31 -5.92 18.31
CA ILE A 268 8.19 -5.79 17.13
C ILE A 268 8.12 -7.07 16.29
N PHE A 269 8.24 -8.24 16.92
CA PHE A 269 8.04 -9.53 16.25
C PHE A 269 6.70 -9.61 15.55
N SER A 270 5.64 -9.21 16.25
CA SER A 270 4.28 -9.21 15.68
C SER A 270 4.15 -8.25 14.51
N LYS A 271 4.80 -7.08 14.56
CA LYS A 271 4.82 -6.11 13.46
C LYS A 271 5.60 -6.62 12.24
N ILE A 272 6.75 -7.26 12.44
CA ILE A 272 7.56 -7.84 11.35
C ILE A 272 6.85 -9.04 10.72
N LYS A 273 6.26 -9.92 11.54
CA LYS A 273 5.47 -11.04 11.05
C LYS A 273 4.22 -10.57 10.32
N SER A 274 3.52 -9.56 10.85
CA SER A 274 2.39 -8.91 10.18
C SER A 274 2.81 -8.28 8.86
N TYR A 275 4.00 -7.68 8.82
CA TYR A 275 4.60 -7.13 7.62
C TYR A 275 4.84 -8.21 6.55
N PHE A 276 5.58 -9.27 6.87
CA PHE A 276 5.82 -10.38 5.94
C PHE A 276 4.51 -11.05 5.46
N LYS A 277 3.53 -11.22 6.34
CA LYS A 277 2.21 -11.76 5.97
C LYS A 277 1.44 -10.84 5.00
N LYS A 278 1.54 -9.52 5.17
CA LYS A 278 0.93 -8.55 4.25
C LYS A 278 1.56 -8.61 2.85
N ASP A 279 2.82 -9.02 2.76
CA ASP A 279 3.56 -9.20 1.52
C ASP A 279 3.35 -10.60 0.88
N GLY A 280 2.36 -11.36 1.37
CA GLY A 280 2.04 -12.68 0.81
C GLY A 280 3.02 -13.79 1.17
N ILE A 281 3.96 -13.54 2.09
CA ILE A 281 4.83 -14.57 2.64
C ILE A 281 3.97 -15.47 3.56
N SER A 282 4.05 -16.78 3.35
CA SER A 282 3.31 -17.76 4.15
C SER A 282 3.60 -17.58 5.64
N SER A 283 2.65 -17.94 6.52
CA SER A 283 2.83 -17.75 7.97
C SER A 283 4.11 -18.42 8.47
N ASP A 284 4.41 -19.63 8.00
CA ASP A 284 5.59 -20.38 8.41
C ASP A 284 6.88 -19.70 7.95
N LYS A 285 6.89 -19.16 6.72
CA LYS A 285 8.06 -18.46 6.20
C LYS A 285 8.23 -17.07 6.84
N ALA A 286 7.14 -16.39 7.17
CA ALA A 286 7.16 -15.13 7.91
C ALA A 286 7.68 -15.34 9.34
N ASP A 287 7.29 -16.45 9.98
CA ASP A 287 7.82 -16.87 11.29
C ASP A 287 9.31 -17.17 11.23
N GLU A 288 9.75 -17.93 10.21
CA GLU A 288 11.16 -18.23 9.98
C GLU A 288 11.99 -16.95 9.78
N LEU A 289 11.53 -16.03 8.92
CA LEU A 289 12.21 -14.76 8.65
C LEU A 289 12.22 -13.84 9.87
N THR A 290 11.12 -13.76 10.61
CA THR A 290 11.05 -12.93 11.83
C THR A 290 11.98 -13.49 12.91
N ARG A 291 12.03 -14.81 13.06
CA ARG A 291 13.00 -15.46 13.95
C ARG A 291 14.41 -15.18 13.49
N GLN A 292 14.75 -15.31 12.22
CA GLN A 292 16.08 -14.98 11.72
C GLN A 292 16.46 -13.55 12.12
N VAL A 293 15.59 -12.56 11.92
CA VAL A 293 15.83 -11.15 12.31
C VAL A 293 16.06 -10.94 13.82
N PHE A 294 15.63 -11.86 14.70
CA PHE A 294 15.68 -11.69 16.16
C PHE A 294 16.34 -12.85 16.95
N ASP A 295 16.82 -13.91 16.30
CA ASP A 295 17.34 -15.10 17.00
C ASP A 295 18.65 -14.94 17.79
N PRO A 296 19.40 -13.82 17.80
CA PRO A 296 20.50 -13.70 18.77
C PRO A 296 20.02 -13.64 20.23
N PHE A 297 18.76 -13.29 20.47
CA PHE A 297 18.26 -12.98 21.82
C PHE A 297 17.71 -14.19 22.59
N ASN A 298 17.36 -15.29 21.91
CA ASN A 298 16.69 -16.43 22.55
C ASN A 298 17.56 -17.69 22.71
N SER A 299 18.73 -17.77 22.08
CA SER A 299 19.60 -18.97 22.16
C SER A 299 20.54 -19.01 23.36
N TYR A 300 20.51 -18.02 24.27
CA TYR A 300 21.46 -17.92 25.38
C TYR A 300 20.74 -17.70 26.71
N GLY A 301 20.82 -18.73 27.57
CA GLY A 301 20.11 -18.80 28.84
C GLY A 301 20.48 -17.70 29.84
N ALA A 302 19.45 -17.30 30.60
CA ALA A 302 19.47 -16.59 31.88
C ALA A 302 20.81 -15.98 32.35
N ILE A 303 21.18 -14.82 31.79
CA ILE A 303 22.07 -13.86 32.43
C ILE A 303 21.42 -12.48 32.22
N GLU A 304 21.35 -11.67 33.28
CA GLU A 304 20.56 -10.44 33.40
C GLU A 304 20.48 -9.63 32.10
N LYS A 305 19.26 -9.57 31.53
CA LYS A 305 18.94 -8.75 30.37
C LYS A 305 19.23 -7.29 30.71
N PRO A 306 20.12 -6.58 29.99
CA PRO A 306 20.17 -5.13 30.08
C PRO A 306 18.80 -4.62 29.63
N SER A 307 18.10 -3.95 30.53
CA SER A 307 16.77 -3.43 30.26
C SER A 307 16.83 -2.49 29.05
N PHE A 308 16.04 -2.81 28.02
CA PHE A 308 15.76 -1.97 26.86
C PHE A 308 15.06 -0.64 27.23
N GLN A 309 14.97 -0.31 28.52
CA GLN A 309 14.21 0.81 29.09
C GLN A 309 14.87 2.18 28.89
N ARG A 310 16.09 2.28 28.35
CA ARG A 310 16.86 3.54 28.43
C ARG A 310 17.24 4.21 27.12
N TRP A 311 16.72 3.77 25.99
CA TRP A 311 17.05 4.38 24.69
C TRP A 311 15.78 4.71 23.90
N LEU A 312 15.09 5.76 24.38
CA LEU A 312 14.18 6.62 23.62
C LEU A 312 14.56 8.07 23.94
#